data_AF-A0A953BE62-F1
#
_entry.id   AF-A0A953BE62-F1
#
_cell.length_a   1.000
_cell.length_b   1.000
_cell.length_c   1.000
_cell.angle_alpha   90.00
_cell.angle_beta   90.00
_cell.angle_gamma   90.00
#
_symmetry.space_group_name_H-M   'P 1'
#
loop_
_entity.id
_entity.type
_entity.pdbx_description
1 polymer ?
#
loop_
_entity_poly.entity_id
_entity_poly.type
_entity_poly.pdbx_seq_one_letter_code
_entity_poly.pdbx_strand_id
1 'polypeptide(L)'
;MWHVLLMSVEPGARKTSPVEVLFWVGLLIGLTIIGGMLIAAVRKRYANWSETGDDRAEMLEELRRLRKRGELTPEQYEVSRDSLLGRGRPRARPVIKGEIHEDGSILARPGFDLTGSPLPRGTPPHGGRGGEGGSTPPA
;
A
#
# COMPACT_ATOMS: atom_id res chain seq x y z
N MET A 1 -45.25 19.50 -13.58
CA MET A 1 -43.94 20.18 -13.67
C MET A 1 -42.85 19.17 -14.08
N TRP A 2 -43.02 18.51 -15.23
CA TRP A 2 -42.10 17.49 -15.78
C TRP A 2 -42.07 17.52 -17.34
N HIS A 3 -42.50 18.62 -17.96
CA HIS A 3 -42.94 18.63 -19.37
C HIS A 3 -42.06 19.41 -20.37
N VAL A 4 -40.81 19.82 -20.08
CA VAL A 4 -40.07 20.75 -20.99
C VAL A 4 -38.64 20.32 -21.38
N LEU A 5 -38.10 19.20 -20.90
CA LEU A 5 -36.71 18.81 -21.19
C LEU A 5 -36.54 17.66 -22.20
N LEU A 6 -37.55 17.44 -23.05
CA LEU A 6 -37.34 16.85 -24.37
C LEU A 6 -36.92 17.99 -25.30
N MET A 7 -35.68 18.44 -25.15
CA MET A 7 -35.03 19.34 -26.09
C MET A 7 -34.99 18.59 -27.41
N SER A 8 -35.91 18.98 -28.30
CA SER A 8 -36.06 18.46 -29.65
C SER A 8 -34.71 18.41 -30.34
N VAL A 9 -34.09 17.23 -30.37
CA VAL A 9 -33.20 16.87 -31.46
C VAL A 9 -34.15 16.78 -32.64
N GLU A 10 -34.34 17.88 -33.37
CA GLU A 10 -34.96 17.81 -34.69
C GLU A 10 -34.03 16.96 -35.54
N PRO A 11 -34.44 15.74 -35.94
CA PRO A 11 -33.69 15.02 -36.95
C PRO A 11 -33.97 15.75 -38.26
N GLY A 12 -33.26 16.85 -38.49
CA GLY A 12 -33.12 17.42 -39.82
C GLY A 12 -32.55 16.29 -40.67
N ALA A 13 -33.43 15.65 -41.44
CA ALA A 13 -33.16 14.48 -42.26
C ALA A 13 -32.25 14.86 -43.42
N ARG A 14 -31.02 15.25 -43.10
CA ARG A 14 -29.93 15.30 -44.07
C ARG A 14 -29.74 13.86 -44.48
N LYS A 15 -29.85 13.60 -45.78
CA LYS A 15 -29.50 12.31 -46.38
C LYS A 15 -27.98 12.19 -46.25
N THR A 16 -27.50 11.78 -45.08
CA THR A 16 -26.07 11.55 -44.83
C THR A 16 -25.65 10.48 -45.80
N SER A 17 -24.73 10.84 -46.69
CA SER A 17 -24.24 9.86 -47.67
C SER A 17 -23.51 8.73 -46.92
N PRO A 18 -23.61 7.46 -47.34
CA PRO A 18 -22.88 6.37 -46.70
C PRO A 18 -21.38 6.64 -46.59
N VAL A 19 -20.82 7.34 -47.59
CA VAL A 19 -19.43 7.78 -47.63
C VAL A 19 -19.10 8.76 -46.49
N GLU A 20 -20.00 9.71 -46.21
CA GLU A 20 -19.86 10.67 -45.12
C GLU A 20 -19.86 9.99 -43.75
N VAL A 21 -20.74 8.98 -43.57
CA VAL A 21 -20.77 8.19 -42.33
C VAL A 21 -19.47 7.42 -42.14
N LEU A 22 -18.97 6.75 -43.19
CA LEU A 22 -17.71 6.01 -43.15
C LEU A 22 -16.51 6.92 -42.84
N PHE A 23 -16.51 8.14 -43.39
CA PHE A 23 -15.48 9.13 -43.10
C PHE A 23 -15.46 9.53 -41.63
N TRP A 24 -16.62 9.85 -41.04
CA TRP A 24 -16.72 10.19 -39.62
C TRP A 24 -16.34 9.04 -38.71
N VAL A 25 -16.74 7.81 -39.03
CA VAL A 25 -16.35 6.61 -38.28
C VAL A 25 -14.83 6.40 -38.35
N GLY A 26 -14.24 6.50 -39.54
CA GLY A 26 -12.79 6.40 -39.73
C GLY A 26 -12.01 7.47 -38.96
N LEU A 27 -12.50 8.71 -38.98
CA LEU A 27 -11.93 9.82 -38.21
C LEU A 27 -11.95 9.53 -36.70
N LEU A 28 -13.06 9.00 -36.18
CA LEU A 28 -13.24 8.71 -34.77
C LEU A 28 -12.36 7.55 -34.29
N ILE A 29 -12.17 6.53 -35.15
CA ILE A 29 -11.21 5.45 -34.93
C ILE A 29 -9.77 5.99 -34.93
N GLY A 30 -9.43 6.84 -35.89
CA GLY A 30 -8.10 7.46 -35.95
C GLY A 30 -7.80 8.28 -34.69
N LEU A 31 -8.75 9.09 -34.24
CA LEU A 31 -8.63 9.90 -33.03
C LEU A 31 -8.43 9.04 -31.78
N THR A 32 -9.17 7.95 -31.64
CA THR A 32 -9.05 7.04 -30.48
C THR A 32 -7.70 6.33 -30.45
N ILE A 33 -7.18 5.89 -31.60
CA ILE A 33 -5.83 5.30 -31.69
C ILE A 33 -4.76 6.33 -31.31
N ILE A 34 -4.84 7.55 -31.85
CA ILE A 34 -3.89 8.62 -31.54
C ILE A 34 -3.95 8.97 -30.05
N GLY A 35 -5.15 9.12 -29.49
CA GLY A 35 -5.34 9.38 -28.06
C GLY A 35 -4.76 8.28 -27.18
N GLY A 36 -5.03 7.01 -27.53
CA GLY A 36 -4.45 5.85 -26.84
C GLY A 36 -2.91 5.83 -26.92
N MET A 37 -2.35 6.12 -28.09
CA MET A 37 -0.91 6.16 -28.29
C MET A 37 -0.25 7.32 -27.54
N LEU A 38 -0.91 8.48 -27.46
CA LEU A 38 -0.45 9.63 -26.67
C LEU A 38 -0.42 9.28 -25.18
N ILE A 39 -1.49 8.68 -24.65
CA ILE A 39 -1.55 8.23 -23.24
C ILE A 39 -0.46 7.20 -22.97
N ALA A 40 -0.26 6.23 -23.86
CA ALA A 40 0.80 5.22 -23.73
C ALA A 40 2.19 5.86 -23.78
N ALA A 41 2.42 6.85 -24.64
CA ALA A 41 3.69 7.56 -24.75
C ALA A 41 3.97 8.40 -23.49
N VAL A 42 2.96 9.10 -22.96
CA VAL A 42 3.05 9.85 -21.71
C VAL A 42 3.32 8.90 -20.54
N ARG A 43 2.59 7.79 -20.45
CA ARG A 43 2.80 6.76 -19.43
C ARG A 43 4.21 6.17 -19.51
N LYS A 44 4.70 5.87 -20.71
CA LYS A 44 6.07 5.37 -20.95
C LYS A 44 7.11 6.42 -20.55
N ARG A 45 6.84 7.70 -20.83
CA ARG A 45 7.72 8.80 -20.43
C ARG A 45 7.84 8.93 -18.90
N TYR A 46 6.73 8.83 -18.18
CA TYR A 46 6.77 8.82 -16.71
C TYR A 46 7.43 7.56 -16.15
N ALA A 47 7.20 6.39 -16.75
CA ALA A 47 7.86 5.15 -16.34
C ALA A 47 9.39 5.21 -16.54
N ASN A 48 9.86 5.87 -17.59
CA ASN A 48 11.28 6.12 -17.82
C ASN A 48 11.87 7.17 -16.87
N TRP A 49 11.09 8.12 -16.34
CA TRP A 49 11.59 9.01 -15.29
C TRP A 49 11.72 8.31 -13.94
N SER A 50 10.93 7.26 -13.70
CA SER A 50 11.20 6.28 -12.65
C SER A 50 12.20 5.22 -13.10
N GLU A 51 13.24 5.56 -13.89
CA GLU A 51 14.39 4.68 -14.13
C GLU A 51 15.11 4.44 -12.81
N THR A 52 14.51 3.49 -12.12
CA THR A 52 14.80 2.89 -10.84
C THR A 52 16.23 2.34 -10.77
N GLY A 53 17.01 2.40 -11.86
CA GLY A 53 18.42 2.04 -11.89
C GLY A 53 19.34 3.13 -11.31
N ASP A 54 19.13 4.39 -11.68
CA ASP A 54 19.99 5.50 -11.23
C ASP A 54 19.69 5.86 -9.77
N ASP A 55 18.41 5.99 -9.41
CA ASP A 55 18.00 6.25 -8.02
C ASP A 55 18.48 5.14 -7.07
N ARG A 56 18.44 3.87 -7.50
CA ARG A 56 18.94 2.75 -6.69
C ARG A 56 20.45 2.78 -6.54
N ALA A 57 21.19 3.17 -7.59
CA ALA A 57 22.64 3.31 -7.50
C ALA A 57 23.02 4.43 -6.53
N GLU A 58 22.30 5.55 -6.57
CA GLU A 58 22.49 6.68 -5.64
C GLU A 58 22.17 6.29 -4.19
N MET A 59 21.02 5.63 -3.96
CA MET A 59 20.65 5.13 -2.62
C MET A 59 21.64 4.11 -2.07
N LEU A 60 22.19 3.21 -2.90
CA LEU A 60 23.21 2.25 -2.46
C LEU A 60 24.53 2.94 -2.08
N GLU A 61 24.89 4.02 -2.77
CA GLU A 61 26.06 4.83 -2.44
C GLU A 61 25.83 5.60 -1.13
N GLU A 62 24.62 6.10 -0.89
CA GLU A 62 24.25 6.70 0.39
C GLU A 62 24.33 5.70 1.56
N LEU A 63 23.82 4.48 1.40
CA LEU A 63 23.96 3.42 2.41
C LEU A 63 25.44 3.08 2.69
N ARG A 64 26.28 3.12 1.66
CA ARG A 64 27.73 2.90 1.82
C ARG A 64 28.38 4.03 2.62
N ARG A 65 27.96 5.27 2.40
CA ARG A 65 28.43 6.43 3.18
C ARG A 65 27.99 6.34 4.63
N LEU A 66 26.72 6.01 4.89
CA LEU A 66 26.17 5.80 6.24
C LEU A 66 26.96 4.73 7.01
N ARG A 67 27.26 3.60 6.38
CA ARG A 67 28.10 2.55 6.97
C ARG A 67 29.52 3.06 7.27
N LYS A 68 30.14 3.82 6.35
CA LYS A 68 31.48 4.40 6.56
C LYS A 68 31.51 5.40 7.72
N ARG A 69 30.41 6.11 7.98
CA ARG A 69 30.26 7.01 9.13
C ARG A 69 30.01 6.27 10.45
N GLY A 70 29.78 4.96 10.41
CA GLY A 70 29.44 4.16 11.59
C GLY A 70 28.00 4.32 12.07
N GLU A 71 27.15 5.01 11.30
CA GLU A 71 25.73 5.20 11.61
C GLU A 71 24.90 3.94 11.35
N LEU A 72 25.42 3.02 10.53
CA LEU A 72 24.79 1.74 10.20
C LEU A 72 25.69 0.57 10.61
N THR A 73 25.10 -0.43 11.26
CA THR A 73 25.82 -1.69 11.53
C THR A 73 25.95 -2.53 10.24
N PRO A 74 26.93 -3.45 10.17
CA PRO A 74 27.10 -4.33 9.00
C PRO A 74 25.84 -5.12 8.64
N GLU A 75 25.11 -5.59 9.64
CA GLU A 75 23.89 -6.39 9.48
C GLU A 75 22.74 -5.55 8.91
N GLN A 76 22.60 -4.30 9.40
CA GLN A 76 21.61 -3.36 8.88
C GLN A 76 21.89 -3.00 7.42
N TYR A 77 23.18 -2.84 7.07
CA TYR A 77 23.57 -2.53 5.70
C TYR A 77 23.17 -3.64 4.74
N GLU A 78 23.37 -4.90 5.12
CA GLU A 78 22.98 -6.04 4.28
C GLU A 78 21.47 -6.14 4.10
N VAL A 79 20.68 -5.93 5.14
CA VAL A 79 19.21 -5.95 5.06
C VAL A 79 18.68 -4.82 4.16
N SER A 80 19.19 -3.59 4.33
CA SER A 80 18.79 -2.45 3.51
C SER A 80 19.25 -2.59 2.05
N ARG A 81 20.42 -3.17 1.82
CA ARG A 81 20.92 -3.46 0.47
C ARG A 81 20.06 -4.52 -0.23
N ASP A 82 19.67 -5.57 0.49
CA ASP A 82 18.91 -6.69 -0.09
C ASP A 82 17.47 -6.30 -0.43
N SER A 83 16.87 -5.38 0.34
CA SER A 83 15.55 -4.80 0.04
C SER A 83 15.57 -3.90 -1.21
N LEU A 84 16.62 -3.09 -1.39
CA LEU A 84 16.79 -2.24 -2.58
C LEU A 84 17.06 -3.05 -3.87
N LEU A 85 17.79 -4.16 -3.76
CA LEU A 85 18.07 -5.04 -4.88
C LEU A 85 16.90 -5.96 -5.25
N GLY A 86 15.80 -5.92 -4.47
CA GLY A 86 14.64 -6.80 -4.68
C GLY A 86 14.97 -8.29 -4.55
N ARG A 87 16.09 -8.62 -3.88
CA ARG A 87 16.54 -10.00 -3.64
C ARG A 87 16.05 -10.56 -2.29
N GLY A 88 15.44 -9.70 -1.47
CA GLY A 88 14.88 -10.06 -0.18
C GLY A 88 13.80 -11.13 -0.27
N ARG A 89 14.10 -12.32 0.27
CA ARG A 89 13.07 -13.27 0.72
C ARG A 89 12.16 -12.56 1.72
N PRO A 90 10.83 -12.81 1.71
CA PRO A 90 9.93 -12.22 2.68
C PRO A 90 10.21 -12.82 4.06
N ARG A 91 11.06 -12.19 4.89
CA ARG A 91 11.09 -12.50 6.33
C ARG A 91 11.67 -11.39 7.20
N ALA A 92 10.96 -11.22 8.32
CA ALA A 92 11.18 -10.38 9.48
C ALA A 92 10.84 -8.88 9.31
N ARG A 93 9.69 -8.52 9.90
CA ARG A 93 9.24 -7.15 10.14
C ARG A 93 10.34 -6.37 10.89
N PRO A 94 10.53 -5.08 10.61
CA PRO A 94 11.46 -4.24 11.35
C PRO A 94 11.11 -4.29 12.84
N VAL A 95 12.08 -4.69 13.67
CA VAL A 95 12.00 -4.55 15.12
C VAL A 95 11.96 -3.05 15.40
N ILE A 96 10.79 -2.53 15.72
CA ILE A 96 10.63 -1.14 16.16
C ILE A 96 11.26 -1.07 17.55
N LYS A 97 12.45 -0.48 17.60
CA LYS A 97 13.13 -0.12 18.84
C LYS A 97 12.16 0.75 19.64
N GLY A 98 11.70 0.24 20.80
CA GLY A 98 10.86 1.01 21.70
C GLY A 98 11.54 2.34 22.03
N GLU A 99 10.76 3.41 22.13
CA GLU A 99 11.24 4.69 22.63
C GLU A 99 11.81 4.44 24.04
N ILE A 100 13.12 4.65 24.19
CA ILE A 100 13.77 4.62 25.50
C ILE A 100 13.37 5.93 26.16
N HIS A 101 12.58 5.86 27.22
CA HIS A 101 12.20 7.03 28.00
C HIS A 101 13.42 7.47 28.83
N GLU A 102 13.56 8.77 29.14
CA GLU A 102 14.78 9.33 29.75
C GLU A 102 15.15 8.74 31.13
N ASP A 103 14.23 8.00 31.74
CA ASP A 103 14.43 7.25 32.99
C ASP A 103 15.08 5.87 32.79
N GLY A 104 15.42 5.51 31.55
CA GLY A 104 15.97 4.20 31.20
C GLY A 104 14.94 3.08 31.17
N SER A 105 13.65 3.39 31.33
CA SER A 105 12.58 2.41 31.23
C SER A 105 12.17 2.20 29.76
N ILE A 106 12.02 0.93 29.37
CA ILE A 106 11.47 0.56 28.07
C ILE A 106 9.97 0.42 28.26
N LEU A 107 9.21 1.42 27.81
CA LEU A 107 7.75 1.37 27.82
C LEU A 107 7.25 0.84 26.48
N ALA A 108 6.48 -0.25 26.53
CA ALA A 108 5.73 -0.69 25.37
C ALA A 108 4.65 0.36 25.00
N ARG A 109 4.34 0.47 23.70
CA ARG A 109 3.22 1.31 23.25
C ARG A 109 1.92 0.82 23.90
N PRO A 110 0.98 1.72 24.23
CA PRO A 110 -0.31 1.35 24.81
C PRO A 110 -0.99 0.25 23.98
N GLY A 111 -1.32 -0.88 24.62
CA GLY A 111 -1.95 -2.04 23.96
C GLY A 111 -0.99 -3.13 23.44
N PHE A 112 0.32 -2.96 23.61
CA PHE A 112 1.34 -3.96 23.26
C PHE A 112 2.17 -4.34 24.50
N ASP A 113 2.74 -5.54 24.49
CA ASP A 113 3.71 -5.97 25.49
C ASP A 113 5.14 -5.50 25.13
N LEU A 114 6.10 -5.72 26.04
CA LEU A 114 7.52 -5.37 25.84
C LEU A 114 8.18 -6.14 24.69
N THR A 115 7.55 -7.20 24.19
CA THR A 115 8.01 -7.99 23.04
C THR A 115 7.46 -7.46 21.71
N GLY A 116 6.57 -6.48 21.75
CA GLY A 116 5.87 -5.94 20.59
C GLY A 116 4.68 -6.79 20.14
N SER A 117 4.26 -7.77 20.96
CA SER A 117 3.03 -8.54 20.73
C SER A 117 1.83 -7.76 21.24
N PRO A 118 0.69 -7.75 20.55
CA PRO A 118 -0.53 -7.13 21.06
C PRO A 118 -0.96 -7.85 22.34
N LEU A 119 -1.31 -7.07 23.38
CA LEU A 119 -1.82 -7.64 24.63
C LEU A 119 -3.07 -8.49 24.35
N PRO A 120 -3.22 -9.68 24.95
CA PRO A 120 -4.43 -10.47 24.85
C PRO A 120 -5.62 -9.60 25.27
N ARG A 121 -6.55 -9.33 24.35
CA ARG A 121 -7.81 -8.66 24.69
C ARG A 121 -8.58 -9.63 25.57
N GLY A 122 -8.74 -9.27 26.84
CA GLY A 122 -9.19 -10.19 27.90
C GLY A 122 -10.30 -11.13 27.45
N THR A 123 -10.01 -12.43 27.46
CA THR A 123 -11.05 -13.44 27.62
C THR A 123 -11.64 -13.19 29.01
N PRO A 124 -12.95 -12.86 29.14
CA PRO A 124 -13.55 -12.69 30.46
C PRO A 124 -13.31 -13.95 31.30
N PRO A 125 -13.07 -13.82 32.62
CA PRO A 125 -12.72 -14.94 33.48
C PRO A 125 -13.79 -16.03 33.37
N HIS A 126 -13.37 -17.19 32.89
CA HIS A 126 -14.21 -18.39 32.87
C HIS A 126 -14.44 -18.78 34.34
N GLY A 127 -15.65 -18.57 34.83
CA GLY A 127 -16.06 -18.88 36.20
C GLY A 127 -15.84 -20.36 36.50
N GLY A 128 -14.77 -20.63 37.25
CA GLY A 128 -14.45 -21.95 37.77
C GLY A 128 -15.52 -22.43 38.74
N ARG A 129 -16.27 -23.41 38.26
CA ARG A 129 -17.15 -24.33 38.98
C ARG A 129 -16.40 -24.98 40.16
N GLY A 130 -16.94 -24.84 41.37
CA GLY A 130 -16.45 -25.51 42.57
C GLY A 130 -17.50 -25.52 43.66
N GLY A 131 -18.54 -26.33 43.49
CA GLY A 131 -19.48 -26.71 44.54
C GLY A 131 -19.23 -28.16 44.94
N GLU A 132 -19.07 -28.40 46.23
CA GLU A 132 -19.25 -29.67 46.98
C GLU A 132 -19.12 -29.26 48.46
N GLY A 133 -20.21 -29.14 49.25
CA GLY A 133 -20.98 -30.25 49.81
C GLY A 133 -20.18 -30.84 50.98
N GLY A 134 -20.36 -30.45 52.25
CA GLY A 134 -21.61 -30.45 52.99
C GLY A 134 -21.90 -31.84 53.56
N SER A 135 -21.09 -32.32 54.51
CA SER A 135 -21.40 -33.52 55.31
C SER A 135 -21.05 -33.29 56.78
N THR A 136 -22.03 -32.81 57.53
CA THR A 136 -22.04 -32.79 59.01
C THR A 136 -22.62 -34.12 59.49
N PRO A 137 -21.90 -34.97 60.24
CA PRO A 137 -22.49 -36.12 60.90
C PRO A 137 -23.23 -35.71 62.19
N PRO A 138 -24.40 -36.31 62.50
CA PRO A 138 -25.12 -36.05 63.75
C PRO A 138 -24.56 -36.90 64.92
N ALA A 139 -24.61 -36.33 66.12
CA ALA A 139 -24.60 -37.03 67.41
C ALA A 139 -25.56 -36.32 68.36
#